data_AF-N6ZTK6-F1
#
_entry.id   AF-N6ZTK6-F1
#
_cell.length_a   1.000
_cell.length_b   1.000
_cell.length_c   1.000
_cell.angle_alpha   90.00
_cell.angle_beta   90.00
_cell.angle_gamma   90.00
#
_symmetry.space_group_name_H-M   'P 1'
#
loop_
_entity.id
_entity.type
_entity.pdbx_description
1 polymer ?
#
loop_
_entity_poly.entity_id
_entity_poly.type
_entity_poly.pdbx_seq_one_letter_code
_entity_poly.pdbx_strand_id
1 'polypeptide(L)'
;MRRLFLVGILLMPQLGVAADDVATFAAFYQPSGVVNWLLISLVAVAAGAAIIFSGGTASPAVAAIGSWVGGTMGLSGAAATKAGLALLGGGAIASGGFGIVGGTALLTAALTFSTEVVFDYSLGTLYAKYQYHDLVERSKNLTTLPLPRSTVGLENRIDALDGLDDVDQEKPLLAPGNIELIRKAIAGLERAAKGGELDEDDMARAHSLSSLLLLITNDYEGAREHAGRAMAVTANLGLASTLPAFIYATAGLYDERFDWQSSGIGYFRASLVGEPDNKLIPLLVTIYADRLSLRMDDGSVGPESLASLRALVNDPVLEKFRTVNLVGLTGRYFVRLKLAQQKIGALAMSNSEVIQSDRRSISVLDKALADYAALLKGAESTLSDLKGANLSREDGHRIQVFWKLLLDYSRDRDRLAGLVTEFRERQAPNRALTSAEPSAEGGSLTALVGGLLWLLLVPVAVVKAWRAMKKP
;
A
#
# COMPACT_ATOMS: atom_id res chain seq x y z
N MET A 1 -63.15 -29.61 -29.52
CA MET A 1 -63.18 -28.35 -28.74
C MET A 1 -62.68 -28.59 -27.32
N ARG A 2 -61.36 -28.77 -27.16
CA ARG A 2 -60.63 -28.84 -25.89
C ARG A 2 -59.18 -28.53 -26.22
N ARG A 3 -58.51 -27.75 -25.35
CA ARG A 3 -57.10 -27.30 -25.37
C ARG A 3 -56.84 -25.99 -26.10
N LEU A 4 -57.03 -24.88 -25.39
CA LEU A 4 -56.27 -23.63 -25.59
C LEU A 4 -56.58 -22.69 -24.42
N PHE A 5 -55.90 -22.86 -23.30
CA PHE A 5 -55.73 -21.84 -22.26
C PHE A 5 -54.53 -22.24 -21.39
N LEU A 6 -53.66 -21.28 -21.07
CA LEU A 6 -52.42 -21.38 -20.28
C LEU A 6 -51.13 -21.81 -21.00
N VAL A 7 -50.58 -20.93 -21.84
CA VAL A 7 -49.12 -20.78 -22.04
C VAL A 7 -48.79 -19.29 -22.21
N GLY A 8 -49.02 -18.49 -21.16
CA GLY A 8 -48.90 -17.02 -21.25
C GLY A 8 -48.29 -16.33 -20.03
N ILE A 9 -47.69 -17.06 -19.09
CA ILE A 9 -46.96 -16.50 -17.93
C ILE A 9 -45.78 -17.42 -17.62
N LEU A 10 -44.70 -17.34 -18.39
CA LEU A 10 -43.40 -17.93 -18.02
C LEU A 10 -42.24 -17.40 -18.88
N LEU A 11 -42.28 -16.10 -19.22
CA LEU A 11 -41.13 -15.40 -19.80
C LEU A 11 -41.16 -13.95 -19.32
N MET A 12 -41.06 -13.76 -18.01
CA MET A 12 -40.40 -12.55 -17.50
C MET A 12 -38.98 -12.96 -17.14
N PRO A 13 -37.95 -12.31 -17.70
CA PRO A 13 -36.62 -12.45 -17.13
C PRO A 13 -36.75 -11.96 -15.69
N GLN A 14 -36.36 -12.78 -14.73
CA GLN A 14 -36.19 -12.32 -13.37
C GLN A 14 -35.06 -11.28 -13.41
N LEU A 15 -35.41 -10.02 -13.63
CA LEU A 15 -34.63 -8.86 -13.21
C LEU A 15 -34.78 -8.75 -11.69
N GLY A 16 -34.35 -9.80 -10.98
CA GLY A 16 -34.04 -9.73 -9.57
C GLY A 16 -32.65 -9.14 -9.48
N VAL A 17 -32.55 -7.86 -9.13
CA VAL A 17 -31.46 -7.46 -8.25
C VAL A 17 -31.66 -8.35 -7.03
N ALA A 18 -30.80 -9.34 -6.85
CA ALA A 18 -30.94 -10.27 -5.73
C ALA A 18 -31.00 -9.43 -4.45
N ALA A 19 -32.06 -9.63 -3.65
CA ALA A 19 -32.23 -8.97 -2.36
C ALA A 19 -31.07 -9.27 -1.38
N ASP A 20 -30.15 -10.17 -1.77
CA ASP A 20 -29.04 -10.66 -0.96
C ASP A 20 -27.74 -9.82 -1.09
N ASP A 21 -27.69 -8.85 -2.01
CA ASP A 21 -26.48 -8.05 -2.30
C ASP A 21 -26.62 -6.59 -1.80
N VAL A 22 -26.49 -6.41 -0.49
CA VAL A 22 -26.66 -5.09 0.17
C VAL A 22 -25.31 -4.42 0.48
N ALA A 23 -24.28 -5.21 0.74
CA ALA A 23 -22.95 -4.73 1.15
C ALA A 23 -21.80 -5.46 0.44
N THR A 24 -22.02 -5.90 -0.80
CA THR A 24 -21.06 -6.68 -1.58
C THR A 24 -20.39 -5.83 -2.67
N PHE A 25 -19.25 -6.24 -3.20
CA PHE A 25 -18.66 -5.58 -4.36
C PHE A 25 -19.60 -5.69 -5.57
N ALA A 26 -20.31 -6.81 -5.73
CA ALA A 26 -21.36 -6.95 -6.72
C ALA A 26 -22.39 -5.81 -6.64
N ALA A 27 -22.91 -5.52 -5.45
CA ALA A 27 -23.89 -4.45 -5.25
C ALA A 27 -23.42 -3.07 -5.75
N PHE A 28 -22.15 -2.72 -5.51
CA PHE A 28 -21.61 -1.39 -5.81
C PHE A 28 -20.92 -1.27 -7.18
N TYR A 29 -20.45 -2.38 -7.77
CA TYR A 29 -19.58 -2.36 -8.95
C TYR A 29 -20.04 -3.22 -10.13
N GLN A 30 -21.03 -4.11 -9.98
CA GLN A 30 -21.61 -4.80 -11.12
C GLN A 30 -22.81 -4.01 -11.67
N PRO A 31 -22.75 -3.51 -12.91
CA PRO A 31 -23.96 -3.17 -13.64
C PRO A 31 -24.69 -4.47 -14.03
N SER A 32 -26.01 -4.40 -14.20
CA SER A 32 -26.89 -5.46 -14.74
C SER A 32 -26.58 -5.90 -16.19
N GLY A 33 -25.39 -5.61 -16.70
CA GLY A 33 -24.88 -6.07 -18.00
C GLY A 33 -23.56 -5.40 -18.34
N VAL A 34 -22.56 -6.20 -18.74
CA VAL A 34 -21.29 -5.83 -19.38
C VAL A 34 -20.15 -5.36 -18.45
N VAL A 35 -19.28 -6.33 -18.12
CA VAL A 35 -18.25 -6.31 -17.07
C VAL A 35 -16.82 -6.06 -17.60
N ASN A 36 -16.55 -5.00 -18.37
CA ASN A 36 -15.17 -4.80 -18.92
C ASN A 36 -14.55 -3.39 -18.77
N TRP A 37 -15.26 -2.41 -18.22
CA TRP A 37 -14.81 -1.01 -18.25
C TRP A 37 -14.06 -0.52 -16.99
N LEU A 38 -14.22 -1.17 -15.82
CA LEU A 38 -13.56 -0.73 -14.56
C LEU A 38 -12.03 -0.79 -14.63
N LEU A 39 -11.50 -1.79 -15.32
CA LEU A 39 -10.07 -1.88 -15.58
C LEU A 39 -9.60 -0.86 -16.62
N ILE A 40 -10.45 -0.49 -17.58
CA ILE A 40 -10.13 0.49 -18.63
C ILE A 40 -10.16 1.93 -18.06
N SER A 41 -11.06 2.24 -17.13
CA SER A 41 -11.14 3.57 -16.49
C SER A 41 -9.99 3.82 -15.51
N LEU A 42 -9.57 2.80 -14.74
CA LEU A 42 -8.38 2.88 -13.89
C LEU A 42 -7.10 3.18 -14.72
N VAL A 43 -7.06 2.69 -15.96
CA VAL A 43 -5.98 2.92 -16.93
C VAL A 43 -6.00 4.32 -17.52
N ALA A 44 -7.17 4.91 -17.75
CA ALA A 44 -7.30 6.26 -18.30
C ALA A 44 -6.76 7.33 -17.34
N VAL A 45 -7.06 7.19 -16.03
CA VAL A 45 -6.58 8.12 -14.99
C VAL A 45 -5.06 7.97 -14.76
N ALA A 46 -4.54 6.73 -14.76
CA ALA A 46 -3.11 6.49 -14.64
C ALA A 46 -2.31 6.91 -15.89
N ALA A 47 -2.94 6.87 -17.08
CA ALA A 47 -2.33 7.28 -18.34
C ALA A 47 -2.05 8.79 -18.41
N GLY A 48 -2.90 9.62 -17.79
CA GLY A 48 -2.73 11.08 -17.75
C GLY A 48 -1.53 11.52 -16.91
N ALA A 49 -1.27 10.83 -15.79
CA ALA A 49 -0.14 11.13 -14.90
C ALA A 49 1.22 10.62 -15.42
N ALA A 50 1.22 9.53 -16.21
CA ALA A 50 2.45 8.93 -16.73
C ALA A 50 3.08 9.70 -17.92
N ILE A 51 2.28 10.40 -18.73
CA ILE A 51 2.75 11.07 -19.97
C ILE A 51 3.51 12.38 -19.66
N ILE A 52 3.26 13.01 -18.51
CA ILE A 52 3.82 14.34 -18.20
C ILE A 52 5.19 14.25 -17.52
N PHE A 53 5.56 13.13 -16.88
CA PHE A 53 6.76 13.07 -16.03
C PHE A 53 7.83 12.05 -16.45
N SER A 54 7.56 11.13 -17.39
CA SER A 54 8.48 10.03 -17.70
C SER A 54 9.50 10.33 -18.81
N GLY A 55 9.97 11.57 -18.96
CA GLY A 55 10.92 11.98 -20.03
C GLY A 55 12.14 11.06 -20.19
N GLY A 56 11.97 9.92 -20.88
CA GLY A 56 13.03 8.96 -21.23
C GLY A 56 13.05 7.57 -20.58
N THR A 57 11.98 7.02 -19.96
CA THR A 57 12.08 5.71 -19.22
C THR A 57 11.31 4.52 -19.82
N ALA A 58 11.38 4.36 -21.14
CA ALA A 58 10.88 3.18 -21.86
C ALA A 58 11.94 2.05 -21.94
N SER A 59 12.31 1.43 -20.81
CA SER A 59 13.13 0.20 -20.90
C SER A 59 12.25 -0.97 -21.38
N PRO A 60 12.70 -1.80 -22.33
CA PRO A 60 11.92 -2.93 -22.83
C PRO A 60 11.47 -3.90 -21.74
N ALA A 61 12.26 -4.08 -20.67
CA ALA A 61 11.91 -4.92 -19.54
C ALA A 61 10.74 -4.35 -18.71
N VAL A 62 10.74 -3.04 -18.44
CA VAL A 62 9.66 -2.36 -17.71
C VAL A 62 8.37 -2.38 -18.52
N ALA A 63 8.47 -2.08 -19.83
CA ALA A 63 7.32 -2.19 -20.73
C ALA A 63 6.81 -3.63 -20.83
N ALA A 64 7.69 -4.63 -20.84
CA ALA A 64 7.29 -6.04 -20.89
C ALA A 64 6.58 -6.51 -19.61
N ILE A 65 7.10 -6.17 -18.42
CA ILE A 65 6.48 -6.54 -17.12
C ILE A 65 5.15 -5.79 -16.95
N GLY A 66 5.11 -4.49 -17.28
CA GLY A 66 3.87 -3.72 -17.29
C GLY A 66 2.84 -4.30 -18.25
N SER A 67 3.25 -4.58 -19.49
CA SER A 67 2.34 -5.18 -20.49
C SER A 67 1.89 -6.57 -20.08
N TRP A 68 2.73 -7.31 -19.37
CA TRP A 68 2.37 -8.61 -18.83
C TRP A 68 1.24 -8.49 -17.81
N VAL A 69 1.44 -7.69 -16.78
CA VAL A 69 0.49 -7.52 -15.70
C VAL A 69 -0.83 -6.96 -16.23
N GLY A 70 -0.79 -5.96 -17.11
CA GLY A 70 -2.02 -5.50 -17.75
C GLY A 70 -2.60 -6.47 -18.78
N GLY A 71 -1.79 -7.36 -19.35
CA GLY A 71 -2.26 -8.45 -20.21
C GLY A 71 -3.07 -9.47 -19.43
N THR A 72 -2.61 -9.83 -18.23
CA THR A 72 -3.35 -10.72 -17.32
C THR A 72 -4.66 -10.14 -16.81
N MET A 73 -4.81 -8.82 -16.96
CA MET A 73 -6.01 -8.03 -16.70
C MET A 73 -6.99 -7.99 -17.88
N GLY A 74 -6.70 -8.71 -18.97
CA GLY A 74 -7.53 -8.75 -20.19
C GLY A 74 -7.35 -7.53 -21.10
N LEU A 75 -6.31 -6.71 -20.86
CA LEU A 75 -6.00 -5.54 -21.69
C LEU A 75 -4.92 -5.89 -22.71
N SER A 76 -4.77 -5.08 -23.76
CA SER A 76 -3.74 -5.29 -24.78
C SER A 76 -2.96 -4.01 -25.10
N GLY A 77 -1.79 -4.16 -25.70
CA GLY A 77 -0.94 -3.05 -26.17
C GLY A 77 -0.57 -2.05 -25.07
N ALA A 78 -0.59 -0.76 -25.40
CA ALA A 78 -0.22 0.30 -24.47
C ALA A 78 -1.18 0.40 -23.26
N ALA A 79 -2.43 -0.02 -23.39
CA ALA A 79 -3.37 -0.07 -22.27
C ALA A 79 -2.96 -1.15 -21.26
N ALA A 80 -2.54 -2.33 -21.73
CA ALA A 80 -1.94 -3.35 -20.87
C ALA A 80 -0.68 -2.82 -20.19
N THR A 81 0.23 -2.19 -20.94
CA THR A 81 1.45 -1.62 -20.36
C THR A 81 1.14 -0.64 -19.25
N LYS A 82 0.23 0.32 -19.50
CA LYS A 82 -0.15 1.34 -18.51
C LYS A 82 -0.89 0.74 -17.32
N ALA A 83 -1.79 -0.22 -17.53
CA ALA A 83 -2.51 -0.90 -16.45
C ALA A 83 -1.58 -1.67 -15.54
N GLY A 84 -0.68 -2.45 -16.12
CA GLY A 84 0.25 -3.22 -15.33
C GLY A 84 1.32 -2.35 -14.69
N LEU A 85 1.78 -1.28 -15.36
CA LEU A 85 2.65 -0.29 -14.71
C LEU A 85 1.92 0.48 -13.61
N ALA A 86 0.62 0.75 -13.73
CA ALA A 86 -0.18 1.36 -12.67
C ALA A 86 -0.43 0.38 -11.52
N LEU A 87 -0.61 -0.91 -11.79
CA LEU A 87 -0.72 -1.93 -10.74
C LEU A 87 0.62 -2.12 -10.00
N LEU A 88 1.71 -2.16 -10.76
CA LEU A 88 3.06 -2.29 -10.22
C LEU A 88 3.55 -0.99 -9.58
N GLY A 89 3.02 0.16 -10.00
CA GLY A 89 3.62 1.48 -9.82
C GLY A 89 2.75 2.60 -9.26
N GLY A 90 1.44 2.40 -9.16
CA GLY A 90 0.50 3.40 -8.62
C GLY A 90 0.82 3.80 -7.18
N GLY A 91 1.50 2.94 -6.42
CA GLY A 91 1.95 3.23 -5.07
C GLY A 91 3.33 3.90 -4.91
N ALA A 92 4.08 4.17 -5.99
CA ALA A 92 5.43 4.76 -5.89
C ALA A 92 5.48 6.29 -6.02
N ILE A 93 4.34 6.94 -6.29
CA ILE A 93 4.22 8.39 -6.09
C ILE A 93 4.23 8.70 -4.57
N ALA A 94 3.82 7.74 -3.74
CA ALA A 94 3.56 7.88 -2.30
C ALA A 94 4.77 7.79 -1.35
N SER A 95 5.88 7.14 -1.72
CA SER A 95 6.96 6.83 -0.77
C SER A 95 8.16 7.80 -0.81
N GLY A 96 7.98 9.01 -1.33
CA GLY A 96 9.06 9.99 -1.54
C GLY A 96 9.53 9.97 -2.99
N GLY A 97 9.42 11.13 -3.64
CA GLY A 97 9.23 11.23 -5.10
C GLY A 97 10.34 10.63 -5.96
N PHE A 98 10.00 9.57 -6.69
CA PHE A 98 10.40 9.24 -8.07
C PHE A 98 9.54 8.04 -8.53
N GLY A 99 8.41 8.31 -9.19
CA GLY A 99 7.41 7.29 -9.55
C GLY A 99 7.97 6.13 -10.39
N ILE A 100 7.39 4.92 -10.27
CA ILE A 100 7.95 3.64 -10.73
C ILE A 100 8.31 3.52 -12.22
N VAL A 101 7.90 4.39 -13.15
CA VAL A 101 8.50 4.35 -14.50
C VAL A 101 9.90 4.99 -14.48
N GLY A 102 10.07 6.11 -13.76
CA GLY A 102 11.38 6.64 -13.36
C GLY A 102 12.10 5.72 -12.37
N GLY A 103 11.38 5.20 -11.37
CA GLY A 103 11.89 4.37 -10.29
C GLY A 103 12.22 2.93 -10.68
N THR A 104 11.64 2.35 -11.74
CA THR A 104 11.91 0.97 -12.23
C THR A 104 12.80 0.98 -13.46
N ALA A 105 12.86 2.06 -14.24
CA ALA A 105 14.01 2.27 -15.12
C ALA A 105 15.27 2.58 -14.29
N LEU A 106 15.16 3.39 -13.24
CA LEU A 106 16.23 3.58 -12.26
C LEU A 106 16.46 2.33 -11.40
N LEU A 107 15.45 1.55 -10.97
CA LEU A 107 15.68 0.27 -10.29
C LEU A 107 16.28 -0.72 -11.27
N THR A 108 15.81 -0.89 -12.50
CA THR A 108 16.46 -1.83 -13.43
C THR A 108 17.87 -1.35 -13.75
N ALA A 109 18.13 -0.05 -13.89
CA ALA A 109 19.49 0.48 -14.02
C ALA A 109 20.32 0.35 -12.72
N ALA A 110 19.75 0.52 -11.53
CA ALA A 110 20.45 0.46 -10.24
C ALA A 110 20.56 -0.95 -9.67
N LEU A 111 19.66 -1.86 -10.03
CA LEU A 111 19.68 -3.29 -9.71
C LEU A 111 20.61 -4.05 -10.64
N THR A 112 20.81 -3.56 -11.87
CA THR A 112 21.74 -4.17 -12.82
C THR A 112 23.10 -3.46 -12.87
N PHE A 113 23.20 -2.17 -12.49
CA PHE A 113 24.44 -1.38 -12.67
C PHE A 113 24.87 -0.40 -11.56
N SER A 114 24.22 -0.26 -10.38
CA SER A 114 24.79 0.66 -9.38
C SER A 114 24.61 0.28 -7.90
N THR A 115 25.75 0.11 -7.24
CA THR A 115 25.92 0.19 -5.79
C THR A 115 25.79 1.62 -5.24
N GLU A 116 25.57 2.63 -6.10
CA GLU A 116 25.68 4.06 -5.77
C GLU A 116 24.36 4.84 -5.67
N VAL A 117 23.20 4.25 -5.98
CA VAL A 117 21.91 4.94 -5.72
C VAL A 117 21.56 4.79 -4.24
N VAL A 118 22.18 5.65 -3.44
CA VAL A 118 21.88 5.87 -2.02
C VAL A 118 20.49 6.51 -1.94
N PHE A 119 19.51 5.77 -1.44
CA PHE A 119 18.29 6.40 -0.94
C PHE A 119 18.67 7.02 0.40
N ASP A 120 18.44 8.33 0.53
CA ASP A 120 18.69 9.08 1.74
C ASP A 120 17.74 8.58 2.83
N TYR A 121 18.14 7.50 3.51
CA TYR A 121 17.48 7.03 4.73
C TYR A 121 17.91 8.00 5.82
N SER A 122 17.33 9.20 5.79
CA SER A 122 17.70 10.29 6.66
C SER A 122 17.59 9.84 8.12
N LEU A 123 18.46 10.38 8.99
CA LEU A 123 18.44 10.13 10.43
C LEU A 123 17.04 10.24 11.07
N GLY A 124 16.14 11.04 10.48
CA GLY A 124 14.75 11.16 10.91
C GLY A 124 13.95 9.86 10.84
N THR A 125 14.13 9.01 9.83
CA THR A 125 13.36 7.75 9.68
C THR A 125 13.86 6.63 10.60
N LEU A 126 15.09 6.72 11.13
CA LEU A 126 15.61 5.83 12.19
C LEU A 126 14.98 6.09 13.56
N TYR A 127 14.58 7.34 13.81
CA TYR A 127 14.08 7.84 15.08
C TYR A 127 12.62 8.26 15.06
N ALA A 128 11.98 8.21 13.89
CA ALA A 128 10.57 8.49 13.73
C ALA A 128 9.79 7.49 14.58
N LYS A 129 9.40 7.94 15.79
CA LYS A 129 8.25 7.38 16.48
C LYS A 129 7.11 7.39 15.48
N TYR A 130 6.36 6.30 15.47
CA TYR A 130 5.07 6.20 14.81
C TYR A 130 4.32 7.54 14.83
N GLN A 131 4.12 8.16 13.67
CA GLN A 131 3.22 9.29 13.49
C GLN A 131 2.15 8.87 12.50
N TYR A 132 0.92 8.70 12.99
CA TYR A 132 -0.26 8.44 12.17
C TYR A 132 -0.32 9.38 10.95
N HIS A 133 0.05 10.65 11.13
CA HIS A 133 0.07 11.65 10.06
C HIS A 133 0.98 11.27 8.88
N ASP A 134 2.14 10.64 9.11
CA ASP A 134 3.06 10.26 8.04
C ASP A 134 2.52 9.11 7.19
N LEU A 135 1.81 8.16 7.82
CA LEU A 135 1.13 7.08 7.09
C LEU A 135 0.02 7.64 6.20
N VAL A 136 -0.80 8.55 6.76
CA VAL A 136 -1.90 9.20 6.04
C VAL A 136 -1.38 10.09 4.91
N GLU A 137 -0.28 10.78 5.12
CA GLU A 137 0.28 11.65 4.07
C GLU A 137 0.83 10.82 2.90
N ARG A 138 1.57 9.74 3.21
CA ARG A 138 2.06 8.81 2.19
C ARG A 138 0.91 8.15 1.45
N SER A 139 -0.18 7.78 2.13
CA SER A 139 -1.27 7.05 1.51
C SER A 139 -2.11 7.83 0.50
N LYS A 140 -2.12 9.17 0.56
CA LYS A 140 -2.84 10.03 -0.39
C LYS A 140 -2.48 9.79 -1.86
N ASN A 141 -1.25 9.31 -2.10
CA ASN A 141 -0.78 9.01 -3.45
C ASN A 141 -0.80 7.51 -3.78
N LEU A 142 -1.37 6.67 -2.91
CA LEU A 142 -1.57 5.26 -3.18
C LEU A 142 -2.85 5.04 -4.01
N THR A 143 -2.84 3.99 -4.82
CA THR A 143 -4.05 3.51 -5.48
C THR A 143 -5.16 3.24 -4.45
N THR A 144 -6.37 3.67 -4.78
CA THR A 144 -7.59 3.41 -4.00
C THR A 144 -8.67 2.81 -4.90
N LEU A 145 -9.80 2.42 -4.32
CA LEU A 145 -10.95 1.94 -5.07
C LEU A 145 -11.54 3.08 -5.92
N PRO A 146 -12.02 2.80 -7.14
CA PRO A 146 -12.78 3.78 -7.89
C PRO A 146 -14.12 4.08 -7.19
N LEU A 147 -14.73 5.21 -7.54
CA LEU A 147 -16.11 5.48 -7.13
C LEU A 147 -17.04 4.33 -7.54
N PRO A 148 -18.07 4.04 -6.72
CA PRO A 148 -19.02 3.00 -7.04
C PRO A 148 -19.78 3.35 -8.32
N ARG A 149 -20.26 2.33 -9.03
CA ARG A 149 -21.05 2.51 -10.26
C ARG A 149 -22.53 2.65 -10.01
N SER A 150 -22.95 2.26 -8.83
CA SER A 150 -24.32 2.32 -8.37
C SER A 150 -24.25 2.74 -6.91
N THR A 151 -25.08 3.70 -6.55
CA THR A 151 -25.41 4.04 -5.16
C THR A 151 -26.51 3.12 -4.60
N VAL A 152 -26.88 2.11 -5.39
CA VAL A 152 -27.73 0.97 -5.06
C VAL A 152 -29.13 1.37 -4.62
N GLY A 153 -29.68 2.40 -5.27
CA GLY A 153 -31.03 2.92 -5.04
C GLY A 153 -31.10 4.04 -4.01
N LEU A 154 -30.01 4.30 -3.27
CA LEU A 154 -29.95 5.36 -2.26
C LEU A 154 -30.08 6.76 -2.85
N GLU A 155 -29.74 6.95 -4.12
CA GLU A 155 -29.87 8.22 -4.83
C GLU A 155 -31.32 8.73 -4.84
N ASN A 156 -32.31 7.83 -4.88
CA ASN A 156 -33.73 8.20 -4.81
C ASN A 156 -34.16 8.69 -3.42
N ARG A 157 -33.29 8.56 -2.43
CA ARG A 157 -33.54 8.88 -1.01
C ARG A 157 -32.62 9.98 -0.49
N ILE A 158 -31.47 10.18 -1.14
CA ILE A 158 -30.39 11.04 -0.68
C ILE A 158 -29.88 11.86 -1.87
N ASP A 159 -30.50 13.03 -2.09
CA ASP A 159 -30.20 13.95 -3.21
C ASP A 159 -28.70 14.29 -3.36
N ALA A 160 -27.95 14.26 -2.25
CA ALA A 160 -26.51 14.54 -2.28
C ALA A 160 -25.69 13.49 -3.03
N LEU A 161 -26.25 12.32 -3.32
CA LEU A 161 -25.60 11.25 -4.06
C LEU A 161 -25.59 11.49 -5.57
N ASP A 162 -26.56 12.23 -6.11
CA ASP A 162 -26.58 12.61 -7.54
C ASP A 162 -25.31 13.34 -7.96
N GLY A 163 -24.73 14.12 -7.03
CA GLY A 163 -23.47 14.83 -7.27
C GLY A 163 -22.25 13.92 -7.49
N LEU A 164 -22.34 12.61 -7.22
CA LEU A 164 -21.26 11.67 -7.54
C LEU A 164 -21.13 11.41 -9.04
N ASP A 165 -22.21 11.56 -9.81
CA ASP A 165 -22.19 11.42 -11.27
C ASP A 165 -21.48 12.60 -11.96
N ASP A 166 -21.45 13.75 -11.28
CA ASP A 166 -20.77 14.97 -11.73
C ASP A 166 -19.26 14.97 -11.46
N VAL A 167 -18.71 13.92 -10.85
CA VAL A 167 -17.28 13.81 -10.57
C VAL A 167 -16.50 13.73 -11.89
N ASP A 168 -15.57 14.67 -12.07
CA ASP A 168 -14.72 14.75 -13.25
C ASP A 168 -13.74 13.56 -13.28
N GLN A 169 -14.02 12.59 -14.16
CA GLN A 169 -13.25 11.36 -14.31
C GLN A 169 -11.86 11.59 -14.94
N GLU A 170 -11.61 12.76 -15.53
CA GLU A 170 -10.30 13.12 -16.08
C GLU A 170 -9.36 13.66 -15.00
N LYS A 171 -9.90 14.02 -13.83
CA LYS A 171 -9.14 14.54 -12.69
C LYS A 171 -9.00 13.50 -11.58
N PRO A 172 -7.95 13.59 -10.75
CA PRO A 172 -7.86 12.80 -9.52
C PRO A 172 -9.10 13.00 -8.63
N LEU A 173 -9.54 11.96 -7.92
CA LEU A 173 -10.70 12.02 -7.02
C LEU A 173 -10.53 13.08 -5.91
N LEU A 174 -9.29 13.35 -5.51
CA LEU A 174 -8.93 14.33 -4.48
C LEU A 174 -8.72 15.75 -5.04
N ALA A 175 -8.90 15.97 -6.34
CA ALA A 175 -8.78 17.31 -6.93
C ALA A 175 -9.83 18.28 -6.36
N PRO A 176 -9.52 19.59 -6.26
CA PRO A 176 -10.52 20.60 -5.94
C PRO A 176 -11.75 20.47 -6.84
N GLY A 177 -12.95 20.51 -6.27
CA GLY A 177 -14.21 20.22 -6.97
C GLY A 177 -14.68 18.79 -6.74
N ASN A 178 -13.93 17.78 -7.23
CA ASN A 178 -14.27 16.37 -7.04
C ASN A 178 -14.41 16.00 -5.56
N ILE A 179 -13.46 16.44 -4.74
CA ILE A 179 -13.49 16.18 -3.30
C ILE A 179 -14.69 16.84 -2.60
N GLU A 180 -15.19 17.96 -3.12
CA GLU A 180 -16.35 18.67 -2.54
C GLU A 180 -17.65 17.91 -2.84
N LEU A 181 -17.79 17.35 -4.04
CA LEU A 181 -18.91 16.48 -4.39
C LEU A 181 -18.93 15.22 -3.50
N ILE A 182 -17.77 14.59 -3.32
CA ILE A 182 -17.64 13.41 -2.45
C ILE A 182 -17.98 13.75 -0.99
N ARG A 183 -17.52 14.90 -0.47
CA ARG A 183 -17.84 15.35 0.89
C ARG A 183 -19.33 15.65 1.08
N LYS A 184 -19.98 16.24 0.09
CA LYS A 184 -21.43 16.45 0.12
C LYS A 184 -22.19 15.13 0.18
N ALA A 185 -21.78 14.14 -0.61
CA ALA A 185 -22.34 12.79 -0.57
C ALA A 185 -22.18 12.13 0.82
N ILE A 186 -20.97 12.20 1.41
CA ILE A 186 -20.71 11.72 2.78
C ILE A 186 -21.65 12.40 3.78
N ALA A 187 -21.76 13.74 3.75
CA ALA A 187 -22.63 14.49 4.65
C ALA A 187 -24.12 14.20 4.43
N GLY A 188 -24.54 13.83 3.21
CA GLY A 188 -25.89 13.36 2.91
C GLY A 188 -26.18 12.01 3.57
N LEU A 189 -25.28 11.05 3.40
CA LEU A 189 -25.38 9.72 4.00
C LEU A 189 -25.44 9.78 5.53
N GLU A 190 -24.59 10.60 6.16
CA GLU A 190 -24.60 10.77 7.61
C GLU A 190 -25.92 11.36 8.13
N ARG A 191 -26.49 12.32 7.40
CA ARG A 191 -27.78 12.91 7.78
C ARG A 191 -28.91 11.90 7.67
N ALA A 192 -28.98 11.15 6.57
CA ALA A 192 -29.98 10.10 6.37
C ALA A 192 -29.89 9.01 7.45
N ALA A 193 -28.67 8.55 7.78
CA ALA A 193 -28.45 7.56 8.82
C ALA A 193 -28.86 8.07 10.22
N LYS A 194 -28.58 9.34 10.55
CA LYS A 194 -28.98 9.96 11.83
C LYS A 194 -30.48 10.28 11.91
N GLY A 195 -31.12 10.55 10.78
CA GLY A 195 -32.54 10.89 10.70
C GLY A 195 -33.49 9.72 11.00
N GLY A 196 -32.97 8.48 11.02
CA GLY A 196 -33.80 7.28 11.22
C GLY A 196 -34.72 6.99 10.03
N GLU A 197 -34.43 7.58 8.87
CA GLU A 197 -35.25 7.47 7.67
C GLU A 197 -35.02 6.14 6.95
N LEU A 198 -33.85 5.52 7.12
CA LEU A 198 -33.44 4.30 6.42
C LEU A 198 -33.90 3.03 7.16
N ASP A 199 -34.36 2.03 6.41
CA ASP A 199 -34.56 0.68 6.92
C ASP A 199 -33.21 -0.04 7.12
N GLU A 200 -33.22 -1.27 7.65
CA GLU A 200 -31.98 -1.99 7.95
C GLU A 200 -31.12 -2.27 6.70
N ASP A 201 -31.75 -2.60 5.57
CA ASP A 201 -31.03 -2.83 4.31
C ASP A 201 -30.37 -1.55 3.83
N ASP A 202 -31.11 -0.44 3.76
CA ASP A 202 -30.57 0.84 3.30
C ASP A 202 -29.59 1.44 4.31
N MET A 203 -29.70 1.12 5.60
CA MET A 203 -28.69 1.45 6.59
C MET A 203 -27.37 0.72 6.31
N ALA A 204 -27.42 -0.57 5.97
CA ALA A 204 -26.25 -1.33 5.57
C ALA A 204 -25.62 -0.79 4.28
N ARG A 205 -26.44 -0.42 3.28
CA ARG A 205 -25.96 0.24 2.04
C ARG A 205 -25.31 1.57 2.34
N ALA A 206 -25.96 2.42 3.15
CA ALA A 206 -25.47 3.74 3.47
C ALA A 206 -24.14 3.67 4.22
N HIS A 207 -24.01 2.80 5.22
CA HIS A 207 -22.76 2.59 5.92
C HIS A 207 -21.66 2.02 5.01
N SER A 208 -22.00 1.09 4.11
CA SER A 208 -21.04 0.56 3.13
C SER A 208 -20.54 1.66 2.19
N LEU A 209 -21.43 2.49 1.66
CA LEU A 209 -21.09 3.61 0.79
C LEU A 209 -20.27 4.67 1.53
N SER A 210 -20.68 5.07 2.74
CA SER A 210 -19.91 6.00 3.58
C SER A 210 -18.49 5.48 3.80
N SER A 211 -18.33 4.19 4.12
CA SER A 211 -17.02 3.61 4.35
C SER A 211 -16.11 3.69 3.11
N LEU A 212 -16.67 3.49 1.92
CA LEU A 212 -15.95 3.60 0.65
C LEU A 212 -15.51 5.05 0.37
N LEU A 213 -16.43 6.00 0.50
CA LEU A 213 -16.14 7.42 0.24
C LEU A 213 -15.15 8.00 1.25
N LEU A 214 -15.23 7.57 2.52
CA LEU A 214 -14.26 7.93 3.56
C LEU A 214 -12.89 7.33 3.28
N LEU A 215 -12.81 6.07 2.81
CA LEU A 215 -11.55 5.46 2.40
C LEU A 215 -10.90 6.23 1.23
N ILE A 216 -11.72 6.66 0.25
CA ILE A 216 -11.27 7.45 -0.90
C ILE A 216 -10.77 8.83 -0.46
N THR A 217 -11.43 9.47 0.52
CA THR A 217 -11.03 10.78 1.03
C THR A 217 -9.91 10.73 2.08
N ASN A 218 -9.38 9.53 2.37
CA ASN A 218 -8.32 9.24 3.33
C ASN A 218 -8.72 9.47 4.80
N ASP A 219 -10.03 9.42 5.10
CA ASP A 219 -10.53 9.32 6.47
C ASP A 219 -10.62 7.83 6.87
N TYR A 220 -9.50 7.26 7.28
CA TYR A 220 -9.42 5.81 7.56
C TYR A 220 -10.15 5.42 8.84
N GLU A 221 -10.15 6.28 9.86
CA GLU A 221 -10.89 6.02 11.10
C GLU A 221 -12.40 5.98 10.81
N GLY A 222 -12.93 7.00 10.13
CA GLY A 222 -14.33 7.03 9.71
C GLY A 222 -14.67 5.88 8.76
N ALA A 223 -13.80 5.58 7.80
CA ALA A 223 -14.00 4.46 6.88
C ALA A 223 -14.15 3.14 7.63
N ARG A 224 -13.28 2.88 8.60
CA ARG A 224 -13.31 1.65 9.40
C ARG A 224 -14.55 1.59 10.29
N GLU A 225 -14.91 2.70 10.93
CA GLU A 225 -16.09 2.78 11.81
C GLU A 225 -17.37 2.45 11.02
N HIS A 226 -17.56 3.10 9.87
CA HIS A 226 -18.70 2.84 8.99
C HIS A 226 -18.69 1.42 8.41
N ALA A 227 -17.54 0.89 8.05
CA ALA A 227 -17.43 -0.50 7.61
C ALA A 227 -17.83 -1.48 8.72
N GLY A 228 -17.42 -1.22 9.97
CA GLY A 228 -17.82 -2.00 11.14
C GLY A 228 -19.33 -1.96 11.37
N ARG A 229 -19.96 -0.78 11.26
CA ARG A 229 -21.41 -0.63 11.34
C ARG A 229 -22.14 -1.40 10.24
N ALA A 230 -21.67 -1.30 9.00
CA ALA A 230 -22.25 -2.05 7.89
C ALA A 230 -22.20 -3.56 8.14
N MET A 231 -21.04 -4.09 8.56
CA MET A 231 -20.88 -5.51 8.89
C MET A 231 -21.80 -5.97 10.02
N ALA A 232 -22.01 -5.13 11.05
CA ALA A 232 -22.91 -5.46 12.16
C ALA A 232 -24.37 -5.56 11.70
N VAL A 233 -24.82 -4.63 10.85
CA VAL A 233 -26.18 -4.67 10.30
C VAL A 233 -26.37 -5.88 9.39
N THR A 234 -25.43 -6.14 8.47
CA THR A 234 -25.53 -7.30 7.56
C THR A 234 -25.46 -8.63 8.30
N ALA A 235 -24.70 -8.71 9.41
CA ALA A 235 -24.64 -9.91 10.22
C ALA A 235 -26.01 -10.25 10.86
N ASN A 236 -26.76 -9.24 11.31
CA ASN A 236 -28.12 -9.43 11.83
C ASN A 236 -29.08 -9.91 10.74
N LEU A 237 -28.86 -9.49 9.50
CA LEU A 237 -29.66 -9.85 8.33
C LEU A 237 -29.23 -11.19 7.69
N GLY A 238 -28.11 -11.78 8.12
CA GLY A 238 -27.55 -12.99 7.51
C GLY A 238 -26.96 -12.75 6.11
N LEU A 239 -26.59 -11.51 5.79
CA LEU A 239 -26.11 -11.08 4.48
C LEU A 239 -24.58 -11.02 4.40
N ALA A 240 -24.05 -11.11 3.18
CA ALA A 240 -22.62 -10.95 2.91
C ALA A 240 -22.17 -9.49 3.01
N SER A 241 -20.94 -9.27 3.49
CA SER A 241 -20.39 -7.94 3.78
C SER A 241 -18.96 -7.77 3.24
N THR A 242 -18.72 -8.25 2.02
CA THR A 242 -17.38 -8.32 1.41
C THR A 242 -16.75 -6.96 1.16
N LEU A 243 -17.51 -5.94 0.71
CA LEU A 243 -16.97 -4.59 0.52
C LEU A 243 -16.59 -3.93 1.86
N PRO A 244 -17.48 -3.87 2.87
CA PRO A 244 -17.10 -3.40 4.21
C PRO A 244 -15.96 -4.20 4.83
N ALA A 245 -15.91 -5.53 4.66
CA ALA A 245 -14.81 -6.33 5.19
C ALA A 245 -13.46 -5.93 4.57
N PHE A 246 -13.42 -5.66 3.25
CA PHE A 246 -12.24 -5.14 2.59
C PHE A 246 -11.84 -3.77 3.14
N ILE A 247 -12.79 -2.84 3.27
CA ILE A 247 -12.54 -1.47 3.74
C ILE A 247 -12.08 -1.50 5.19
N TYR A 248 -12.74 -2.28 6.05
CA TYR A 248 -12.38 -2.46 7.45
C TYR A 248 -10.94 -2.96 7.59
N ALA A 249 -10.58 -4.00 6.85
CA ALA A 249 -9.22 -4.55 6.85
C ALA A 249 -8.19 -3.53 6.37
N THR A 250 -8.50 -2.82 5.29
CA THR A 250 -7.59 -1.88 4.63
C THR A 250 -7.40 -0.60 5.44
N ALA A 251 -8.48 -0.08 6.04
CA ALA A 251 -8.45 1.10 6.89
C ALA A 251 -7.85 0.78 8.27
N GLY A 252 -8.04 -0.43 8.80
CA GLY A 252 -7.38 -0.91 10.02
C GLY A 252 -5.86 -0.90 9.93
N LEU A 253 -5.28 -0.98 8.71
CA LEU A 253 -3.85 -0.74 8.49
C LEU A 253 -3.42 0.70 8.82
N TYR A 254 -4.30 1.60 9.27
CA TYR A 254 -3.93 2.96 9.70
C TYR A 254 -4.13 3.20 11.21
N ASP A 255 -4.60 2.21 11.97
CA ASP A 255 -4.79 2.33 13.41
C ASP A 255 -3.49 2.71 14.17
N GLU A 256 -3.61 3.57 15.18
CA GLU A 256 -2.49 3.90 16.07
C GLU A 256 -1.94 2.67 16.79
N ARG A 257 -2.85 1.78 17.21
CA ARG A 257 -2.52 0.51 17.86
C ARG A 257 -2.84 -0.63 16.90
N PHE A 258 -1.99 -0.78 15.90
CA PHE A 258 -2.13 -1.84 14.92
C PHE A 258 -1.83 -3.22 15.54
N ASP A 259 -2.79 -4.14 15.45
CA ASP A 259 -2.60 -5.54 15.81
C ASP A 259 -2.82 -6.43 14.58
N TRP A 260 -1.72 -6.95 14.04
CA TRP A 260 -1.74 -7.83 12.87
C TRP A 260 -2.67 -9.05 13.03
N GLN A 261 -2.74 -9.64 14.23
CA GLN A 261 -3.48 -10.87 14.45
C GLN A 261 -4.98 -10.64 14.55
N SER A 262 -5.41 -9.53 15.15
CA SER A 262 -6.84 -9.22 15.33
C SER A 262 -7.44 -8.31 14.26
N SER A 263 -6.64 -7.53 13.52
CA SER A 263 -7.17 -6.30 12.90
C SER A 263 -7.37 -6.32 11.38
N GLY A 264 -6.70 -7.20 10.61
CA GLY A 264 -6.65 -7.01 9.15
C GLY A 264 -6.89 -8.25 8.29
N ILE A 265 -6.02 -9.26 8.40
CA ILE A 265 -5.93 -10.31 7.36
C ILE A 265 -7.18 -11.21 7.29
N GLY A 266 -7.88 -11.41 8.41
CA GLY A 266 -9.12 -12.19 8.46
C GLY A 266 -10.27 -11.54 7.68
N TYR A 267 -10.52 -10.26 7.93
CA TYR A 267 -11.52 -9.47 7.18
C TYR A 267 -11.12 -9.32 5.71
N PHE A 268 -9.82 -9.13 5.44
CA PHE A 268 -9.32 -9.11 4.07
C PHE A 268 -9.59 -10.44 3.35
N ARG A 269 -9.29 -11.58 3.99
CA ARG A 269 -9.63 -12.91 3.45
C ARG A 269 -11.13 -13.05 3.19
N ALA A 270 -11.97 -12.67 4.14
CA ALA A 270 -13.42 -12.73 4.01
C ALA A 270 -13.91 -11.93 2.79
N SER A 271 -13.31 -10.76 2.53
CA SER A 271 -13.65 -9.93 1.37
C SER A 271 -13.35 -10.58 0.01
N LEU A 272 -12.29 -11.39 -0.08
CA LEU A 272 -11.90 -12.05 -1.34
C LEU A 272 -12.65 -13.37 -1.53
N VAL A 273 -12.70 -14.20 -0.48
CA VAL A 273 -13.30 -15.54 -0.52
C VAL A 273 -14.83 -15.47 -0.59
N GLY A 274 -15.45 -14.40 -0.07
CA GLY A 274 -16.89 -14.19 -0.17
C GLY A 274 -17.38 -13.86 -1.58
N GLU A 275 -16.50 -13.33 -2.45
CA GLU A 275 -16.81 -13.07 -3.87
C GLU A 275 -15.64 -13.49 -4.76
N PRO A 276 -15.37 -14.80 -4.91
CA PRO A 276 -14.15 -15.31 -5.54
C PRO A 276 -14.06 -15.02 -7.04
N ASP A 277 -15.19 -14.71 -7.67
CA ASP A 277 -15.27 -14.33 -9.08
C ASP A 277 -15.14 -12.82 -9.32
N ASN A 278 -15.02 -12.02 -8.24
CA ASN A 278 -14.92 -10.57 -8.33
C ASN A 278 -13.65 -10.16 -9.08
N LYS A 279 -13.83 -9.53 -10.24
CA LYS A 279 -12.74 -9.07 -11.10
C LYS A 279 -11.86 -7.99 -10.47
N LEU A 280 -12.28 -7.39 -9.36
CA LEU A 280 -11.49 -6.43 -8.60
C LEU A 280 -10.44 -7.10 -7.71
N ILE A 281 -10.48 -8.41 -7.47
CA ILE A 281 -9.55 -9.10 -6.55
C ILE A 281 -8.07 -8.70 -6.76
N PRO A 282 -7.51 -8.64 -7.98
CA PRO A 282 -6.13 -8.18 -8.19
C PRO A 282 -5.85 -6.75 -7.72
N LEU A 283 -6.82 -5.86 -7.89
CA LEU A 283 -6.75 -4.50 -7.38
C LEU A 283 -6.83 -4.51 -5.85
N LEU A 284 -7.73 -5.29 -5.24
CA LEU A 284 -7.89 -5.39 -3.79
C LEU A 284 -6.60 -5.87 -3.12
N VAL A 285 -5.98 -6.94 -3.64
CA VAL A 285 -4.68 -7.47 -3.19
C VAL A 285 -3.59 -6.41 -3.30
N THR A 286 -3.58 -5.64 -4.38
CA THR A 286 -2.59 -4.58 -4.57
C THR A 286 -2.78 -3.42 -3.57
N ILE A 287 -4.01 -2.93 -3.42
CA ILE A 287 -4.36 -1.86 -2.47
C ILE A 287 -3.95 -2.26 -1.04
N TYR A 288 -4.25 -3.50 -0.65
CA TYR A 288 -3.91 -4.03 0.67
C TYR A 288 -2.40 -4.21 0.85
N ALA A 289 -1.71 -4.82 -0.13
CA ALA A 289 -0.26 -5.03 -0.09
C ALA A 289 0.54 -3.72 0.00
N ASP A 290 0.08 -2.67 -0.66
CA ASP A 290 0.74 -1.35 -0.66
C ASP A 290 0.67 -0.70 0.72
N ARG A 291 -0.48 -0.81 1.37
CA ARG A 291 -0.72 -0.26 2.72
C ARG A 291 -0.02 -1.10 3.78
N LEU A 292 -0.01 -2.42 3.59
CA LEU A 292 0.78 -3.33 4.40
C LEU A 292 2.28 -2.99 4.31
N SER A 293 2.76 -2.56 3.14
CA SER A 293 4.14 -2.11 2.98
C SER A 293 4.43 -0.84 3.78
N LEU A 294 3.48 0.07 3.96
CA LEU A 294 3.69 1.20 4.88
C LEU A 294 3.93 0.72 6.32
N ARG A 295 3.26 -0.36 6.74
CA ARG A 295 3.40 -0.96 8.08
C ARG A 295 4.63 -1.80 8.32
N MET A 296 5.32 -2.26 7.27
CA MET A 296 6.67 -2.81 7.50
C MET A 296 7.75 -1.71 7.46
N ASP A 297 7.43 -0.48 7.01
CA ASP A 297 8.36 0.66 7.13
C ASP A 297 8.43 1.20 8.56
N ASP A 298 7.29 1.29 9.24
CA ASP A 298 7.22 1.71 10.65
C ASP A 298 7.57 0.57 11.64
N GLY A 299 7.77 -0.65 11.13
CA GLY A 299 8.13 -1.83 11.91
C GLY A 299 6.96 -2.52 12.63
N SER A 300 5.71 -2.11 12.40
CA SER A 300 4.52 -2.71 13.00
C SER A 300 4.25 -4.13 12.50
N VAL A 301 4.71 -4.46 11.29
CA VAL A 301 4.73 -5.83 10.75
C VAL A 301 6.08 -6.17 10.13
N GLY A 302 6.39 -7.46 10.00
CA GLY A 302 7.58 -7.94 9.29
C GLY A 302 7.25 -8.68 7.98
N PRO A 303 8.27 -9.28 7.34
CA PRO A 303 8.12 -10.04 6.09
C PRO A 303 7.12 -11.20 6.13
N GLU A 304 6.83 -11.74 7.31
CA GLU A 304 5.81 -12.77 7.52
C GLU A 304 4.40 -12.34 7.10
N SER A 305 4.13 -11.02 7.09
CA SER A 305 2.87 -10.48 6.61
C SER A 305 2.68 -10.69 5.10
N LEU A 306 3.73 -10.55 4.29
CA LEU A 306 3.72 -10.88 2.86
C LEU A 306 3.61 -12.38 2.62
N ALA A 307 4.16 -13.22 3.51
CA ALA A 307 3.99 -14.66 3.43
C ALA A 307 2.54 -15.07 3.71
N SER A 308 1.89 -14.41 4.67
CA SER A 308 0.46 -14.61 4.96
C SER A 308 -0.42 -14.20 3.78
N LEU A 309 -0.10 -13.07 3.14
CA LEU A 309 -0.78 -12.64 1.91
C LEU A 309 -0.54 -13.61 0.74
N ARG A 310 0.67 -14.17 0.62
CA ARG A 310 0.97 -15.24 -0.35
C ARG A 310 0.09 -16.47 -0.13
N ALA A 311 -0.04 -16.92 1.12
CA ALA A 311 -0.88 -18.06 1.46
C ALA A 311 -2.35 -17.81 1.08
N LEU A 312 -2.85 -16.59 1.32
CA LEU A 312 -4.20 -16.20 0.92
C LEU A 312 -4.40 -16.22 -0.60
N VAL A 313 -3.49 -15.64 -1.39
CA VAL A 313 -3.67 -15.61 -2.86
C VAL A 313 -3.51 -16.98 -3.52
N ASN A 314 -2.90 -17.93 -2.82
CA ASN A 314 -2.81 -19.34 -3.22
C ASN A 314 -4.01 -20.19 -2.75
N ASP A 315 -4.98 -19.60 -2.05
CA ASP A 315 -6.21 -20.31 -1.69
C ASP A 315 -6.88 -20.83 -2.97
N PRO A 316 -7.24 -22.12 -3.07
CA PRO A 316 -7.85 -22.70 -4.28
C PRO A 316 -9.09 -21.95 -4.77
N VAL A 317 -9.81 -21.29 -3.85
CA VAL A 317 -10.98 -20.48 -4.18
C VAL A 317 -10.61 -19.26 -5.05
N LEU A 318 -9.36 -18.79 -4.99
CA LEU A 318 -8.85 -17.65 -5.75
C LEU A 318 -8.02 -18.04 -6.98
N GLU A 319 -8.06 -19.31 -7.41
CA GLU A 319 -7.23 -19.86 -8.50
C GLU A 319 -7.28 -18.99 -9.77
N LYS A 320 -8.46 -18.46 -10.11
CA LYS A 320 -8.70 -17.60 -11.28
C LYS A 320 -7.79 -16.36 -11.33
N PHE A 321 -7.46 -15.79 -10.17
CA PHE A 321 -6.65 -14.58 -10.04
C PHE A 321 -5.26 -14.85 -9.48
N ARG A 322 -4.95 -16.11 -9.13
CA ARG A 322 -3.71 -16.52 -8.48
C ARG A 322 -2.48 -16.00 -9.19
N THR A 323 -2.36 -16.22 -10.50
CA THR A 323 -1.20 -15.78 -11.29
C THR A 323 -0.97 -14.27 -11.17
N VAL A 324 -2.00 -13.46 -11.40
CA VAL A 324 -1.89 -11.98 -11.35
C VAL A 324 -1.48 -11.51 -9.96
N ASN A 325 -2.11 -12.08 -8.93
CA ASN A 325 -1.83 -11.76 -7.55
C ASN A 325 -0.40 -12.12 -7.16
N LEU A 326 0.08 -13.31 -7.54
CA LEU A 326 1.44 -13.76 -7.27
C LEU A 326 2.48 -12.91 -8.00
N VAL A 327 2.20 -12.45 -9.22
CA VAL A 327 3.08 -11.51 -9.94
C VAL A 327 3.16 -10.17 -9.19
N GLY A 328 2.02 -9.63 -8.77
CA GLY A 328 1.97 -8.42 -7.95
C GLY A 328 2.77 -8.57 -6.65
N LEU A 329 2.58 -9.67 -5.93
CA LEU A 329 3.32 -9.98 -4.69
C LEU A 329 4.82 -10.15 -4.92
N THR A 330 5.22 -10.81 -6.00
CA THR A 330 6.63 -10.95 -6.39
C THR A 330 7.29 -9.58 -6.52
N GLY A 331 6.62 -8.63 -7.19
CA GLY A 331 7.08 -7.24 -7.28
C GLY A 331 7.30 -6.61 -5.90
N ARG A 332 6.38 -6.83 -4.96
CA ARG A 332 6.50 -6.30 -3.59
C ARG A 332 7.64 -6.92 -2.80
N TYR A 333 7.87 -8.23 -2.92
CA TYR A 333 9.07 -8.84 -2.33
C TYR A 333 10.37 -8.19 -2.82
N PHE A 334 10.51 -7.95 -4.12
CA PHE A 334 11.71 -7.31 -4.68
C PHE A 334 11.89 -5.86 -4.25
N VAL A 335 10.80 -5.09 -4.16
CA VAL A 335 10.85 -3.74 -3.58
C VAL A 335 11.36 -3.79 -2.14
N ARG A 336 10.87 -4.74 -1.34
CA ARG A 336 11.34 -4.89 0.06
C ARG A 336 12.78 -5.36 0.17
N LEU A 337 13.22 -6.27 -0.69
CA LEU A 337 14.63 -6.68 -0.76
C LEU A 337 15.53 -5.48 -1.03
N LYS A 338 15.17 -4.62 -1.98
CA LYS A 338 15.94 -3.41 -2.29
C LYS A 338 16.00 -2.44 -1.11
N LEU A 339 14.85 -2.18 -0.48
CA LEU A 339 14.78 -1.28 0.68
C LEU A 339 15.61 -1.80 1.85
N ALA A 340 15.56 -3.10 2.15
CA ALA A 340 16.37 -3.71 3.19
C ALA A 340 17.88 -3.66 2.84
N GLN A 341 18.26 -3.95 1.60
CA GLN A 341 19.63 -3.80 1.10
C GLN A 341 20.15 -2.37 1.30
N GLN A 342 19.35 -1.36 0.94
CA GLN A 342 19.69 0.06 1.08
C GLN A 342 19.76 0.50 2.52
N LYS A 343 18.82 0.07 3.37
CA LYS A 343 18.84 0.34 4.81
C LYS A 343 20.12 -0.19 5.44
N ILE A 344 20.52 -1.43 5.11
CA ILE A 344 21.77 -2.02 5.60
C ILE A 344 22.97 -1.20 5.12
N GLY A 345 23.06 -0.92 3.81
CA GLY A 345 24.17 -0.15 3.24
C GLY A 345 24.30 1.25 3.84
N ALA A 346 23.21 2.01 3.90
CA ALA A 346 23.19 3.38 4.42
C ALA A 346 23.59 3.45 5.90
N LEU A 347 23.13 2.51 6.73
CA LEU A 347 23.46 2.47 8.15
C LEU A 347 24.89 1.99 8.38
N ALA A 348 25.26 0.86 7.77
CA ALA A 348 26.56 0.25 7.99
C ALA A 348 27.70 1.13 7.47
N MET A 349 27.48 1.91 6.40
CA MET A 349 28.49 2.79 5.80
C MET A 349 28.37 4.26 6.23
N SER A 350 27.50 4.58 7.19
CA SER A 350 27.30 5.98 7.62
C SER A 350 28.53 6.55 8.30
N ASN A 351 28.92 7.78 7.96
CA ASN A 351 29.97 8.52 8.69
C ASN A 351 29.43 9.27 9.92
N SER A 352 28.14 9.14 10.25
CA SER A 352 27.53 9.84 11.39
C SER A 352 27.99 9.24 12.72
N GLU A 353 28.65 10.04 13.56
CA GLU A 353 29.04 9.63 14.92
C GLU A 353 27.83 9.18 15.76
N VAL A 354 26.66 9.80 15.55
CA VAL A 354 25.42 9.43 16.25
C VAL A 354 25.00 8.01 15.91
N ILE A 355 25.08 7.60 14.63
CA ILE A 355 24.75 6.24 14.21
C ILE A 355 25.83 5.27 14.69
N GLN A 356 27.10 5.63 14.51
CA GLN A 356 28.24 4.78 14.85
C GLN A 356 28.38 4.53 16.36
N SER A 357 27.91 5.44 17.22
CA SER A 357 27.98 5.28 18.68
C SER A 357 26.70 4.71 19.32
N ASP A 358 25.55 4.72 18.63
CA ASP A 358 24.31 4.17 19.18
C ASP A 358 24.23 2.65 19.03
N ARG A 359 24.11 1.94 20.16
CA ARG A 359 23.92 0.48 20.21
C ARG A 359 22.61 0.02 19.54
N ARG A 360 21.59 0.88 19.46
CA ARG A 360 20.34 0.57 18.76
C ARG A 360 20.57 0.39 17.25
N SER A 361 21.57 1.06 16.68
CA SER A 361 21.92 0.91 15.26
C SER A 361 22.27 -0.54 14.89
N ILE A 362 22.99 -1.25 15.77
CA ILE A 362 23.28 -2.68 15.56
C ILE A 362 21.99 -3.50 15.54
N SER A 363 21.10 -3.29 16.51
CA SER A 363 19.82 -4.01 16.56
C SER A 363 18.97 -3.77 15.31
N VAL A 364 18.99 -2.55 14.75
CA VAL A 364 18.29 -2.21 13.51
C VAL A 364 18.92 -2.92 12.31
N LEU A 365 20.25 -2.99 12.24
CA LEU A 365 20.98 -3.70 11.19
C LEU A 365 20.76 -5.21 11.24
N ASP A 366 20.83 -5.81 12.43
CA ASP A 366 20.56 -7.24 12.63
C ASP A 366 19.14 -7.60 12.22
N LYS A 367 18.16 -6.78 12.62
CA LYS A 367 16.78 -6.94 12.18
C LYS A 367 16.64 -6.80 10.67
N ALA A 368 17.25 -5.78 10.06
CA ALA A 368 17.16 -5.57 8.61
C ALA A 368 17.78 -6.73 7.82
N LEU A 369 18.89 -7.31 8.31
CA LEU A 369 19.52 -8.49 7.70
C LEU A 369 18.66 -9.74 7.84
N ALA A 370 18.03 -9.94 9.00
CA ALA A 370 17.07 -11.03 9.21
C ALA A 370 15.84 -10.88 8.30
N ASP A 371 15.29 -9.66 8.22
CA ASP A 371 14.15 -9.35 7.36
C ASP A 371 14.51 -9.60 5.88
N TYR A 372 15.72 -9.21 5.45
CA TYR A 372 16.23 -9.47 4.09
C TYR A 372 16.26 -10.98 3.77
N ALA A 373 16.75 -11.81 4.70
CA ALA A 373 16.78 -13.25 4.51
C ALA A 373 15.37 -13.86 4.44
N ALA A 374 14.43 -13.38 5.27
CA ALA A 374 13.03 -13.80 5.21
C ALA A 374 12.36 -13.41 3.88
N LEU A 375 12.66 -12.21 3.38
CA LEU A 375 12.17 -11.73 2.08
C LEU A 375 12.71 -12.56 0.91
N LEU A 376 13.98 -12.97 0.94
CA LEU A 376 14.56 -13.86 -0.09
C LEU A 376 13.78 -15.18 -0.16
N LYS A 377 13.55 -15.82 0.99
CA LYS A 377 12.79 -17.07 1.08
C LYS A 377 11.35 -16.90 0.60
N GLY A 378 10.72 -15.78 0.96
CA GLY A 378 9.36 -15.45 0.53
C GLY A 378 9.26 -15.22 -0.98
N ALA A 379 10.22 -14.51 -1.56
CA ALA A 379 10.32 -14.28 -3.01
C ALA A 379 10.52 -15.59 -3.77
N GLU A 380 11.47 -16.44 -3.32
CA GLU A 380 11.73 -17.76 -3.89
C GLU A 380 10.47 -18.61 -3.93
N SER A 381 9.79 -18.73 -2.78
CA SER A 381 8.57 -19.51 -2.68
C SER A 381 7.46 -18.96 -3.59
N THR A 382 7.32 -17.63 -3.69
CA THR A 382 6.33 -16.99 -4.58
C THR A 382 6.63 -17.28 -6.06
N LEU A 383 7.92 -17.29 -6.44
CA LEU A 383 8.34 -17.65 -7.80
C LEU A 383 8.15 -19.14 -8.09
N SER A 384 8.32 -20.01 -7.10
CA SER A 384 8.00 -21.44 -7.19
C SER A 384 6.50 -21.66 -7.39
N ASP A 385 5.67 -20.97 -6.61
CA ASP A 385 4.19 -21.01 -6.75
C ASP A 385 3.77 -20.51 -8.14
N LEU A 386 4.39 -19.42 -8.64
CA LEU A 386 4.17 -18.92 -10.00
C LEU A 386 4.53 -19.97 -11.04
N LYS A 387 5.71 -20.59 -10.95
CA LYS A 387 6.15 -21.61 -11.90
C LYS A 387 5.21 -22.82 -11.95
N GLY A 388 4.56 -23.14 -10.83
CA GLY A 388 3.54 -24.19 -10.72
C GLY A 388 2.17 -23.80 -11.28
N ALA A 389 1.93 -22.53 -11.59
CA ALA A 389 0.70 -22.10 -12.23
C ALA A 389 0.68 -22.48 -13.72
N ASN A 390 -0.52 -22.65 -14.30
CA ASN A 390 -0.73 -22.94 -15.72
C ASN A 390 -0.37 -21.72 -16.59
N LEU A 391 0.93 -21.48 -16.75
CA LEU A 391 1.49 -20.32 -17.44
C LEU A 391 1.64 -20.56 -18.94
N SER A 392 1.52 -19.49 -19.73
CA SER A 392 1.89 -19.54 -21.14
C SER A 392 3.42 -19.65 -21.29
N ARG A 393 3.88 -20.07 -22.47
CA ARG A 393 5.31 -20.13 -22.80
C ARG A 393 6.00 -18.75 -22.70
N GLU A 394 5.27 -17.67 -23.01
CA GLU A 394 5.77 -16.31 -22.91
C GLU A 394 5.94 -15.87 -21.44
N ASP A 395 4.98 -16.23 -20.59
CA ASP A 395 5.05 -15.95 -19.14
C ASP A 395 6.23 -16.70 -18.49
N GLY A 396 6.49 -17.92 -18.93
CA GLY A 396 7.64 -18.72 -18.49
C GLY A 396 8.98 -18.00 -18.73
N HIS A 397 9.17 -17.32 -19.87
CA HIS A 397 10.37 -16.53 -20.13
C HIS A 397 10.45 -15.29 -19.23
N ARG A 398 9.33 -14.62 -18.96
CA ARG A 398 9.28 -13.44 -18.07
C ARG A 398 9.64 -13.80 -16.63
N ILE A 399 9.22 -14.98 -16.16
CA ILE A 399 9.56 -15.48 -14.81
C ILE A 399 11.06 -15.76 -14.65
N GLN A 400 11.77 -16.15 -15.72
CA GLN A 400 13.23 -16.33 -15.65
C GLN A 400 13.97 -15.02 -15.30
N VAL A 401 13.42 -13.87 -15.69
CA VAL A 401 13.99 -12.56 -15.32
C VAL A 401 13.95 -12.38 -13.80
N PHE A 402 12.83 -12.74 -13.17
CA PHE A 402 12.70 -12.66 -11.70
C PHE A 402 13.59 -13.68 -10.98
N TRP A 403 13.75 -14.89 -11.51
CA TRP A 403 14.68 -15.88 -10.94
C TRP A 403 16.14 -15.41 -10.99
N LYS A 404 16.56 -14.80 -12.11
CA LYS A 404 17.88 -14.21 -12.22
C LYS A 404 18.07 -13.09 -11.19
N LEU A 405 17.07 -12.20 -11.07
CA LEU A 405 17.11 -11.12 -10.10
C LEU A 405 17.19 -11.64 -8.65
N LEU A 406 16.41 -12.67 -8.31
CA LEU A 406 16.46 -13.31 -7.00
C LEU A 406 17.85 -13.88 -6.69
N LEU A 407 18.48 -14.52 -7.68
CA LEU A 407 19.82 -15.06 -7.53
C LEU A 407 20.85 -13.96 -7.25
N ASP A 408 20.73 -12.80 -7.91
CA ASP A 408 21.61 -11.66 -7.70
C ASP A 408 21.46 -11.09 -6.26
N TYR A 409 20.23 -10.94 -5.77
CA TYR A 409 20.00 -10.58 -4.36
C TYR A 409 20.49 -11.66 -3.39
N SER A 410 20.28 -12.94 -3.70
CA SER A 410 20.75 -14.03 -2.85
C SER A 410 22.26 -14.03 -2.69
N ARG A 411 23.02 -13.68 -3.75
CA ARG A 411 24.48 -13.54 -3.71
C ARG A 411 24.92 -12.31 -2.93
N ASP A 412 24.15 -11.22 -2.98
CA ASP A 412 24.46 -9.98 -2.26
C ASP A 412 24.33 -10.10 -0.73
N ARG A 413 23.60 -11.13 -0.25
CA ARG A 413 23.41 -11.41 1.18
C ARG A 413 24.74 -11.47 1.95
N ASP A 414 25.76 -12.11 1.39
CA ASP A 414 27.04 -12.29 2.08
C ASP A 414 27.78 -10.96 2.24
N ARG A 415 27.72 -10.10 1.21
CA ARG A 415 28.25 -8.73 1.28
C ARG A 415 27.53 -7.91 2.36
N LEU A 416 26.20 -7.99 2.41
CA LEU A 416 25.41 -7.30 3.44
C LEU A 416 25.73 -7.79 4.86
N ALA A 417 25.88 -9.11 5.05
CA ALA A 417 26.28 -9.68 6.33
C ALA A 417 27.70 -9.24 6.74
N GLY A 418 28.62 -9.12 5.79
CA GLY A 418 29.95 -8.53 5.99
C GLY A 418 29.86 -7.10 6.52
N LEU A 419 29.09 -6.24 5.87
CA LEU A 419 28.88 -4.84 6.30
C LEU A 419 28.34 -4.72 7.73
N VAL A 420 27.36 -5.57 8.10
CA VAL A 420 26.83 -5.59 9.46
C VAL A 420 27.89 -6.04 10.48
N THR A 421 28.73 -7.00 10.10
CA THR A 421 29.81 -7.51 10.96
C THR A 421 30.89 -6.45 11.17
N GLU A 422 31.35 -5.78 10.10
CA GLU A 422 32.30 -4.67 10.19
C GLU A 422 31.77 -3.52 11.05
N PHE A 423 30.48 -3.17 10.90
CA PHE A 423 29.84 -2.17 11.75
C PHE A 423 29.85 -2.57 13.23
N ARG A 424 29.56 -3.85 13.52
CA ARG A 424 29.61 -4.38 14.89
C ARG A 424 31.02 -4.33 15.48
N GLU A 425 32.04 -4.65 14.68
CA GLU A 425 33.44 -4.57 15.10
C GLU A 425 33.87 -3.14 15.42
N ARG A 426 33.44 -2.14 14.64
CA ARG A 426 33.69 -0.72 14.93
C ARG A 426 33.01 -0.24 16.22
N GLN A 427 31.83 -0.76 16.53
CA GLN A 427 31.11 -0.44 17.78
C GLN A 427 31.66 -1.19 19.00
N ALA A 428 32.36 -2.30 18.81
CA ALA A 428 32.98 -3.01 19.92
C ALA A 428 33.97 -2.03 20.58
N PRO A 429 33.77 -1.64 21.86
CA PRO A 429 34.66 -0.68 22.49
C PRO A 429 36.08 -1.22 22.39
N ASN A 430 37.04 -0.32 22.14
CA ASN A 430 38.48 -0.56 22.25
C ASN A 430 38.80 -1.07 23.67
N ARG A 431 38.47 -2.33 23.96
CA ARG A 431 38.73 -3.01 25.24
C ARG A 431 40.23 -3.15 25.51
N ALA A 432 41.07 -2.83 24.52
CA ALA A 432 42.52 -2.88 24.62
C ALA A 432 43.20 -1.58 25.08
N LEU A 433 42.48 -0.46 25.25
CA LEU A 433 43.09 0.84 25.61
C LEU A 433 42.68 1.41 26.99
N THR A 434 41.93 0.65 27.79
CA THR A 434 41.53 1.06 29.16
C THR A 434 42.15 0.24 30.28
N SER A 435 43.19 -0.56 29.99
CA SER A 435 44.03 -1.21 31.00
C SER A 435 45.35 -0.48 31.26
N ALA A 436 45.54 0.74 30.75
CA ALA A 436 46.60 1.61 31.24
C ALA A 436 46.11 2.28 32.53
N GLU A 437 46.51 1.70 33.66
CA GLU A 437 46.39 2.35 34.97
C GLU A 437 46.87 3.81 34.87
N PRO A 438 46.11 4.80 35.35
CA PRO A 438 46.67 6.12 35.56
C PRO A 438 47.65 6.00 36.73
N SER A 439 48.94 6.00 36.41
CA SER A 439 49.98 6.27 37.40
C SER A 439 49.69 7.63 38.01
N ALA A 440 49.54 7.61 39.33
CA ALA A 440 49.30 8.78 40.14
C ALA A 440 50.51 9.73 40.05
N GLU A 441 50.33 10.88 39.41
CA GLU A 441 51.13 12.07 39.70
C GLU A 441 50.26 13.32 39.55
N GLY A 442 50.23 14.11 40.63
CA GLY A 442 49.28 15.19 40.84
C GLY A 442 49.51 16.39 39.93
N GLY A 443 48.43 17.00 39.48
CA GLY A 443 48.43 18.25 38.73
C GLY A 443 47.06 18.94 38.74
N SER A 444 46.95 19.95 39.60
CA SER A 444 45.95 21.03 39.71
C SER A 444 44.61 20.94 38.95
N LEU A 445 43.54 21.06 39.75
CA LEU A 445 42.12 20.99 39.44
C LEU A 445 41.49 22.30 38.92
N THR A 446 42.16 23.09 38.06
CA THR A 446 41.72 24.49 37.77
C THR A 446 41.71 24.94 36.30
N ALA A 447 41.35 24.10 35.31
CA ALA A 447 41.32 24.57 33.91
C ALA A 447 40.15 24.12 33.01
N LEU A 448 39.12 23.41 33.50
CA LEU A 448 38.04 22.92 32.63
C LEU A 448 36.62 23.12 33.20
N VAL A 449 36.38 24.26 33.86
CA VAL A 449 35.03 24.74 34.22
C VAL A 449 34.67 26.06 33.53
N GLY A 450 35.59 26.66 32.75
CA GLY A 450 35.37 27.94 32.07
C GLY A 450 34.78 27.88 30.66
N GLY A 451 34.67 26.71 30.04
CA GLY A 451 34.33 26.59 28.60
C GLY A 451 32.88 26.24 28.27
N LEU A 452 32.09 25.72 29.22
CA LEU A 452 30.77 25.15 28.92
C LEU A 452 29.57 26.05 29.28
N LEU A 453 29.81 27.23 29.87
CA LEU A 453 28.75 28.17 30.26
C LEU A 453 28.49 29.31 29.26
N TRP A 454 29.20 29.34 28.13
CA TRP A 454 29.00 30.36 27.08
C TRP A 454 28.12 29.93 25.91
N LEU A 455 27.74 28.64 25.81
CA LEU A 455 26.90 28.13 24.72
C LEU A 455 25.40 28.00 25.06
N LEU A 456 24.99 28.33 26.30
CA LEU A 456 23.59 28.27 26.73
C LEU A 456 22.86 29.62 26.75
N LEU A 457 23.48 30.71 26.26
CA LEU A 457 22.85 32.04 26.21
C LEU A 457 22.64 32.61 24.79
N VAL A 458 22.93 31.85 23.73
CA VAL A 458 22.82 32.34 22.35
C VAL A 458 21.45 32.14 21.65
N PRO A 459 20.45 31.34 22.10
CA PRO A 459 19.20 31.25 21.35
C PRO A 459 18.25 32.45 21.50
N VAL A 460 18.48 33.39 22.44
CA VAL A 460 17.53 34.49 22.72
C VAL A 460 17.88 35.79 21.99
N ALA A 461 19.15 36.03 21.66
CA ALA A 461 19.57 37.27 20.98
C ALA A 461 19.29 37.26 19.47
N VAL A 462 19.37 36.11 18.80
CA VAL A 462 19.15 35.99 17.35
C VAL A 462 17.66 36.12 16.97
N VAL A 463 16.76 35.66 17.85
CA VAL A 463 15.30 35.76 17.63
C VAL A 463 14.79 37.21 17.79
N LYS A 464 15.43 38.02 18.64
CA LYS A 464 15.08 39.45 18.78
C LYS A 464 15.60 40.31 17.62
N ALA A 465 16.79 40.02 17.08
CA ALA A 465 17.33 40.73 15.93
C ALA A 465 16.54 40.45 14.63
N TRP A 466 16.02 39.23 14.46
CA TRP A 466 15.24 38.87 13.27
C TRP A 466 13.82 39.48 13.25
N ARG A 467 13.21 39.75 14.42
CA ARG A 467 11.91 40.44 14.52
C ARG A 467 11.98 41.95 14.29
N ALA A 468 13.14 42.59 14.48
CA ALA A 468 13.31 44.02 14.24
C ALA A 468 13.52 44.37 12.75
N MET A 469 13.83 43.39 11.90
CA MET A 469 14.06 43.60 10.45
C MET A 469 12.83 43.34 9.57
N LYS A 470 11.66 43.03 10.14
CA LYS A 470 10.40 42.86 9.41
C LYS A 470 9.30 43.75 10.01
N LYS A 471 9.32 45.02 9.62
CA LYS A 471 8.18 45.85 9.15
C LYS A 471 8.35 47.34 9.53
N PRO A 472 7.78 48.25 8.73
CA PRO A 472 7.46 48.18 7.30
C PRO A 472 8.64 48.61 6.43
#